data_AF-A0A4Y8Q915-F1
#
_entry.id   AF-A0A4Y8Q915-F1
#
_cell.length_a   1.000
_cell.length_b   1.000
_cell.length_c   1.000
_cell.angle_alpha   90.00
_cell.angle_beta   90.00
_cell.angle_gamma   90.00
#
_symmetry.space_group_name_H-M   'P 1'
#
loop_
_entity.id
_entity.type
_entity.pdbx_description
1 polymer ?
#
loop_
_entity_poly.entity_id
_entity_poly.type
_entity_poly.pdbx_seq_one_letter_code
_entity_poly.pdbx_strand_id
1 'polypeptide(L)'
;MFTTLQSFIENYRHESAATQRLFDRLTDASLAQAVAADHRTIGRIAWHLATMPYEMPSLAGLALPVPCDVHQAPASAAVIADTFRQSTAALLAALPVQWTDATLAETRMMYGQVWPNGLMLHLLIAHEIHHRGQLTVLMRQAGLRVPDMYGPVYEDWAERGIAAPVV
;
A
#
# COMPACT_ATOMS: atom_id res chain seq x y z
N MET A 1 0.43 -10.48 -15.43
CA MET A 1 1.65 -9.65 -15.30
C MET A 1 1.52 -8.46 -16.24
N PHE A 2 2.02 -7.29 -15.85
CA PHE A 2 1.93 -6.10 -16.69
C PHE A 2 2.80 -6.24 -17.94
N THR A 3 2.26 -5.83 -19.09
CA THR A 3 2.96 -5.84 -20.38
C THR A 3 3.37 -4.44 -20.83
N THR A 4 2.86 -3.38 -20.17
CA THR A 4 3.26 -1.99 -20.38
C THR A 4 3.39 -1.26 -19.06
N LEU A 5 4.31 -0.30 -18.97
CA LEU A 5 4.47 0.57 -17.79
C LEU A 5 3.22 1.40 -17.54
N GLN A 6 2.57 1.87 -18.61
CA GLN A 6 1.36 2.68 -18.47
C GLN A 6 0.24 1.92 -17.77
N SER A 7 0.03 0.64 -18.13
CA SER A 7 -0.99 -0.19 -17.47
C SER A 7 -0.69 -0.44 -15.98
N PHE A 8 0.59 -0.58 -15.62
CA PHE A 8 0.99 -0.62 -14.21
C PHE A 8 0.72 0.72 -13.51
N ILE A 9 1.15 1.83 -14.11
CA ILE A 9 1.03 3.18 -13.51
C ILE A 9 -0.44 3.52 -13.24
N GLU A 10 -1.34 3.24 -14.18
CA GLU A 10 -2.77 3.50 -14.02
C GLU A 10 -3.38 2.66 -12.90
N ASN A 11 -3.07 1.36 -12.88
CA ASN A 11 -3.54 0.46 -11.83
C ASN A 11 -2.98 0.87 -10.46
N TYR A 12 -1.67 1.14 -10.39
CA TYR A 12 -1.02 1.52 -9.14
C TYR A 12 -1.53 2.84 -8.59
N ARG A 13 -1.87 3.82 -9.44
CA ARG A 13 -2.53 5.07 -9.01
C ARG A 13 -3.88 4.80 -8.36
N HIS A 14 -4.69 3.92 -8.93
CA HIS A 14 -5.98 3.55 -8.34
C HIS A 14 -5.79 2.90 -6.97
N GLU A 15 -4.92 1.91 -6.90
CA GLU A 15 -4.67 1.12 -5.69
C GLU A 15 -4.06 1.95 -4.56
N SER A 16 -2.99 2.67 -4.86
CA SER A 16 -2.32 3.54 -3.88
C SER A 16 -3.22 4.67 -3.40
N ALA A 17 -4.09 5.23 -4.26
CA ALA A 17 -5.07 6.22 -3.81
C ALA A 17 -6.08 5.63 -2.80
N ALA A 18 -6.52 4.39 -2.97
CA ALA A 18 -7.38 3.71 -2.01
C ALA A 18 -6.67 3.44 -0.68
N THR A 19 -5.41 3.00 -0.74
CA THR A 19 -4.57 2.80 0.45
C THR A 19 -4.29 4.12 1.17
N GLN A 20 -4.04 5.21 0.44
CA GLN A 20 -3.82 6.53 1.02
C GLN A 20 -5.05 7.02 1.78
N ARG A 21 -6.26 6.88 1.21
CA ARG A 21 -7.51 7.24 1.92
C ARG A 21 -7.66 6.48 3.23
N LEU A 22 -7.20 5.24 3.29
CA LEU A 22 -7.20 4.45 4.52
C LEU A 22 -6.20 5.03 5.53
N PHE A 23 -4.98 5.35 5.09
CA PHE A 23 -3.94 5.92 5.95
C PHE A 23 -4.34 7.28 6.52
N ASP A 24 -5.04 8.09 5.73
CA ASP A 24 -5.57 9.40 6.15
C ASP A 24 -6.66 9.30 7.25
N ARG A 25 -7.14 8.08 7.57
CA ARG A 25 -8.07 7.81 8.68
C ARG A 25 -7.40 7.26 9.93
N LEU A 26 -6.11 6.91 9.86
CA LEU A 26 -5.39 6.40 11.02
C LEU A 26 -5.16 7.52 12.04
N THR A 27 -5.14 7.13 13.31
CA THR A 27 -4.79 7.99 14.43
C THR A 27 -3.66 7.35 15.22
N ASP A 28 -2.88 8.14 15.94
CA ASP A 28 -1.78 7.63 16.77
C ASP A 28 -2.28 6.55 17.76
N ALA A 29 -3.48 6.75 18.34
CA ALA A 29 -4.12 5.78 19.22
C ALA A 29 -4.44 4.45 18.52
N SER A 30 -4.91 4.50 17.26
CA SER A 30 -5.25 3.29 16.49
C SER A 30 -4.03 2.42 16.19
N LEU A 31 -2.82 2.99 16.14
CA LEU A 31 -1.61 2.27 15.74
C LEU A 31 -1.27 1.10 16.67
N ALA A 32 -1.76 1.12 17.91
CA ALA A 32 -1.58 0.05 18.89
C ALA A 32 -2.53 -1.15 18.70
N GLN A 33 -3.58 -1.03 17.87
CA GLN A 33 -4.52 -2.13 17.64
C GLN A 33 -3.79 -3.31 16.98
N ALA A 34 -3.77 -4.45 17.68
CA ALA A 34 -3.10 -5.67 17.23
C ALA A 34 -4.07 -6.67 16.58
N VAL A 35 -3.55 -7.49 15.67
CA VAL A 35 -4.30 -8.66 15.12
C VAL A 35 -4.59 -9.67 16.23
N ALA A 36 -3.60 -9.91 17.09
CA ALA A 36 -3.63 -10.77 18.26
C ALA A 36 -2.49 -10.35 19.21
N ALA A 37 -2.44 -10.87 20.44
CA ALA A 37 -1.49 -10.46 21.48
C ALA A 37 -0.02 -10.36 21.00
N ASP A 38 0.47 -11.33 20.24
CA ASP A 38 1.86 -11.39 19.77
C ASP A 38 2.02 -11.10 18.26
N HIS A 39 1.04 -10.44 17.65
CA HIS A 39 1.02 -10.19 16.21
C HIS A 39 1.19 -8.71 15.87
N ARG A 40 1.42 -8.43 14.58
CA ARG A 40 1.59 -7.06 14.09
C ARG A 40 0.39 -6.19 14.45
N THR A 41 0.67 -4.93 14.74
CA THR A 41 -0.33 -3.88 14.93
C THR A 41 -0.65 -3.15 13.63
N ILE A 42 -1.69 -2.31 13.65
CA ILE A 42 -1.97 -1.32 12.60
C ILE A 42 -0.70 -0.54 12.26
N GLY A 43 0.00 0.02 13.27
CA GLY A 43 1.21 0.80 13.04
C GLY A 43 2.29 0.02 12.31
N ARG A 44 2.50 -1.26 12.66
CA ARG A 44 3.51 -2.09 11.99
C ARG A 44 3.11 -2.46 10.56
N ILE A 45 1.84 -2.77 10.31
CA ILE A 45 1.36 -3.12 8.96
C ILE A 45 1.32 -1.88 8.06
N ALA A 46 0.83 -0.76 8.56
CA ALA A 46 0.77 0.49 7.83
C ALA A 46 2.18 1.01 7.50
N TRP A 47 3.13 0.91 8.45
CA TRP A 47 4.51 1.26 8.17
C TRP A 47 5.17 0.35 7.13
N HIS A 48 4.94 -0.96 7.23
CA HIS A 48 5.40 -1.92 6.24
C HIS A 48 4.93 -1.52 4.84
N LEU A 49 3.64 -1.19 4.68
CA LEU A 49 3.11 -0.71 3.42
C LEU A 49 3.64 0.67 3.00
N ALA A 50 3.90 1.58 3.94
CA ALA A 50 4.41 2.92 3.64
C ALA A 50 5.78 2.90 2.95
N THR A 51 6.62 1.90 3.24
CA THR A 51 8.00 1.79 2.73
C THR A 51 8.15 0.88 1.52
N MET A 52 7.19 -0.03 1.25
CA MET A 52 7.24 -0.94 0.09
C MET A 52 7.36 -0.25 -1.28
N PRO A 53 6.72 0.91 -1.55
CA PRO A 53 6.86 1.60 -2.84
C PRO A 53 8.29 2.10 -3.10
N TYR A 54 9.11 2.20 -2.05
CA TYR A 54 10.54 2.43 -2.14
C TYR A 54 11.32 1.10 -2.20
N GLU A 55 11.09 0.17 -1.27
CA GLU A 55 11.94 -1.01 -1.09
C GLU A 55 11.97 -1.94 -2.32
N MET A 56 10.80 -2.46 -2.74
CA MET A 56 10.74 -3.45 -3.83
C MET A 56 11.25 -2.88 -5.16
N PRO A 57 10.87 -1.66 -5.57
CA PRO A 57 11.39 -1.08 -6.80
C PRO A 57 12.90 -0.76 -6.73
N SER A 58 13.40 -0.35 -5.57
CA SER A 58 14.85 -0.12 -5.39
C SER A 58 15.65 -1.41 -5.50
N LEU A 59 15.15 -2.51 -4.92
CA LEU A 59 15.73 -3.86 -5.10
C LEU A 59 15.73 -4.31 -6.57
N ALA A 60 14.74 -3.87 -7.36
CA ALA A 60 14.68 -4.12 -8.79
C ALA A 60 15.55 -3.17 -9.64
N GLY A 61 16.25 -2.23 -9.01
CA GLY A 61 17.19 -1.32 -9.66
C GLY A 61 16.61 0.04 -10.10
N LEU A 62 15.44 0.45 -9.59
CA LEU A 62 15.03 1.86 -9.68
C LEU A 62 15.83 2.71 -8.67
N ALA A 63 16.34 3.85 -9.12
CA ALA A 63 16.89 4.85 -8.22
C ALA A 63 15.77 5.69 -7.63
N LEU A 64 15.49 5.52 -6.33
CA LEU A 64 14.46 6.24 -5.58
C LEU A 64 15.06 6.94 -4.35
N PRO A 65 14.52 8.10 -3.95
CA PRO A 65 14.89 8.72 -2.67
C PRO A 65 14.46 7.83 -1.51
N VAL A 66 15.33 7.69 -0.51
CA VAL A 66 15.01 6.96 0.73
C VAL A 66 13.99 7.79 1.52
N PRO A 67 12.80 7.26 1.82
CA PRO A 67 11.73 8.08 2.39
C PRO A 67 11.92 8.39 3.89
N CYS A 68 12.73 7.61 4.64
CA CYS A 68 13.15 7.81 6.05
C CYS A 68 13.80 6.51 6.61
N ASP A 69 13.95 6.38 7.93
CA ASP A 69 14.35 5.12 8.59
C ASP A 69 13.27 4.04 8.39
N VAL A 70 13.50 3.14 7.45
CA VAL A 70 12.57 2.07 7.07
C VAL A 70 12.44 0.96 8.13
N HIS A 71 13.31 0.90 9.14
CA HIS A 71 13.36 -0.22 10.08
C HIS A 71 12.43 -0.03 11.27
N GLN A 72 12.32 1.20 11.79
CA GLN A 72 11.50 1.53 12.94
C GLN A 72 10.20 2.24 12.51
N ALA A 73 9.06 1.65 12.88
CA ALA A 73 7.77 2.29 12.63
C ALA A 73 7.62 3.55 13.51
N PRO A 74 7.21 4.69 12.95
CA PRO A 74 6.97 5.89 13.72
C PRO A 74 5.72 5.73 14.59
N ALA A 75 5.67 6.48 15.70
CA ALA A 75 4.50 6.53 16.58
C ALA A 75 3.37 7.45 16.04
N SER A 76 3.62 8.19 14.95
CA SER A 76 2.68 9.14 14.37
C SER A 76 2.03 8.59 13.10
N ALA A 77 0.70 8.52 13.10
CA ALA A 77 -0.09 8.09 11.94
C ALA A 77 0.08 9.05 10.76
N ALA A 78 0.23 10.36 11.03
CA ALA A 78 0.48 11.36 10.00
C ALA A 78 1.80 11.10 9.26
N VAL A 79 2.87 10.76 10.01
CA VAL A 79 4.16 10.42 9.40
C VAL A 79 4.03 9.18 8.51
N ILE A 80 3.30 8.15 8.94
CA ILE A 80 3.05 6.95 8.11
C ILE A 80 2.31 7.34 6.81
N ALA A 81 1.25 8.12 6.92
CA ALA A 81 0.44 8.56 5.78
C ALA A 81 1.27 9.39 4.78
N ASP A 82 2.11 10.30 5.27
CA ASP A 82 2.96 11.14 4.43
C ASP A 82 4.11 10.36 3.79
N THR A 83 4.73 9.41 4.52
CA THR A 83 5.76 8.52 3.97
C THR A 83 5.22 7.71 2.80
N PHE A 84 4.01 7.14 2.92
CA PHE A 84 3.40 6.40 1.81
C PHE A 84 3.14 7.33 0.62
N ARG A 85 2.55 8.50 0.86
CA ARG A 85 2.27 9.50 -0.18
C ARG A 85 3.52 9.87 -0.96
N GLN A 86 4.62 10.14 -0.26
CA GLN A 86 5.90 10.52 -0.85
C GLN A 86 6.54 9.36 -1.61
N SER A 87 6.55 8.16 -1.03
CA SER A 87 7.16 6.97 -1.65
C SER A 87 6.42 6.57 -2.94
N THR A 88 5.09 6.58 -2.91
CA THR A 88 4.25 6.32 -4.10
C THR A 88 4.49 7.39 -5.18
N ALA A 89 4.51 8.68 -4.80
CA ALA A 89 4.76 9.76 -5.76
C ALA A 89 6.15 9.64 -6.41
N ALA A 90 7.18 9.32 -5.63
CA ALA A 90 8.54 9.11 -6.12
C ALA A 90 8.61 7.94 -7.11
N LEU A 91 7.99 6.80 -6.79
CA LEU A 91 7.93 5.65 -7.69
C LEU A 91 7.25 5.99 -9.02
N LEU A 92 6.07 6.61 -8.95
CA LEU A 92 5.28 6.99 -10.12
C LEU A 92 6.01 8.02 -11.01
N ALA A 93 6.82 8.90 -10.43
CA ALA A 93 7.63 9.85 -11.18
C ALA A 93 8.87 9.20 -11.81
N ALA A 94 9.50 8.24 -11.13
CA ALA A 94 10.74 7.61 -11.57
C ALA A 94 10.55 6.61 -12.71
N LEU A 95 9.47 5.83 -12.68
CA LEU A 95 9.20 4.76 -13.66
C LEU A 95 9.29 5.21 -15.12
N PRO A 96 8.55 6.24 -15.58
CA PRO A 96 8.59 6.65 -16.99
C PRO A 96 9.91 7.32 -17.40
N VAL A 97 10.75 7.72 -16.42
CA VAL A 97 12.05 8.36 -16.66
C VAL A 97 13.16 7.31 -16.79
N GLN A 98 13.10 6.26 -15.97
CA GLN A 98 14.19 5.29 -15.85
C GLN A 98 13.94 4.00 -16.64
N TRP A 99 12.68 3.61 -16.83
CA TRP A 99 12.32 2.31 -17.41
C TRP A 99 11.55 2.47 -18.71
N THR A 100 11.54 1.39 -19.50
CA THR A 100 10.67 1.22 -20.67
C THR A 100 9.86 -0.07 -20.53
N ASP A 101 8.91 -0.31 -21.43
CA ASP A 101 8.15 -1.58 -21.46
C ASP A 101 9.07 -2.81 -21.57
N ALA A 102 10.21 -2.68 -22.27
CA ALA A 102 11.20 -3.76 -22.37
C ALA A 102 11.82 -4.12 -21.01
N THR A 103 11.97 -3.14 -20.11
CA THR A 103 12.53 -3.34 -18.77
C THR A 103 11.65 -4.26 -17.92
N LEU A 104 10.36 -4.44 -18.24
CA LEU A 104 9.46 -5.36 -17.53
C LEU A 104 9.86 -6.83 -17.67
N ALA A 105 10.55 -7.19 -18.76
CA ALA A 105 11.02 -8.55 -19.02
C ALA A 105 12.39 -8.84 -18.39
N GLU A 106 13.14 -7.80 -18.00
CA GLU A 106 14.40 -7.98 -17.29
C GLU A 106 14.19 -8.63 -15.93
N THR A 107 15.16 -9.44 -15.51
CA THR A 107 15.11 -10.15 -14.24
C THR A 107 16.04 -9.54 -13.18
N ARG A 108 15.64 -9.67 -11.92
CA ARG A 108 16.36 -9.18 -10.74
C ARG A 108 16.30 -10.22 -9.62
N MET A 109 17.31 -10.21 -8.77
CA MET A 109 17.33 -11.02 -7.55
C MET A 109 16.46 -10.32 -6.49
N MET A 110 15.33 -10.93 -6.16
CA MET A 110 14.33 -10.47 -5.21
C MET A 110 14.17 -11.52 -4.12
N TYR A 111 14.57 -11.20 -2.88
CA TYR A 111 14.35 -12.06 -1.72
C TYR A 111 14.85 -13.52 -1.90
N GLY A 112 16.02 -13.68 -2.54
CA GLY A 112 16.62 -14.99 -2.82
C GLY A 112 16.04 -15.74 -4.03
N GLN A 113 15.18 -15.09 -4.81
CA GLN A 113 14.59 -15.62 -6.04
C GLN A 113 14.86 -14.70 -7.23
N VAL A 114 14.82 -15.24 -8.44
CA VAL A 114 14.95 -14.44 -9.67
C VAL A 114 13.56 -14.14 -10.20
N TRP A 115 13.17 -12.86 -10.21
CA TRP A 115 11.87 -12.40 -10.70
C TRP A 115 12.04 -11.47 -11.90
N PRO A 116 11.15 -11.55 -12.92
CA PRO A 116 11.02 -10.47 -13.89
C PRO A 116 10.42 -9.22 -13.24
N ASN A 117 10.83 -8.03 -13.68
CA ASN A 117 10.36 -6.76 -13.12
C ASN A 117 8.83 -6.60 -13.20
N GLY A 118 8.20 -7.09 -14.27
CA GLY A 118 6.74 -7.10 -14.40
C GLY A 118 6.02 -7.98 -13.38
N LEU A 119 6.70 -9.01 -12.84
CA LEU A 119 6.18 -9.82 -11.72
C LEU A 119 6.34 -9.06 -10.41
N MET A 120 7.50 -8.43 -10.17
CA MET A 120 7.74 -7.59 -9.00
C MET A 120 6.66 -6.50 -8.87
N LEU A 121 6.37 -5.76 -9.95
CA LEU A 121 5.33 -4.72 -9.95
C LEU A 121 3.93 -5.27 -9.69
N HIS A 122 3.62 -6.46 -10.21
CA HIS A 122 2.36 -7.15 -9.91
C HIS A 122 2.26 -7.54 -8.43
N LEU A 123 3.34 -8.09 -7.87
CA LEU A 123 3.41 -8.48 -6.47
C LEU A 123 3.37 -7.28 -5.54
N LEU A 124 3.94 -6.13 -5.91
CA LEU A 124 3.81 -4.88 -5.17
C LEU A 124 2.33 -4.52 -4.95
N ILE A 125 1.52 -4.55 -6.01
CA ILE A 125 0.07 -4.29 -5.93
C ILE A 125 -0.63 -5.37 -5.10
N ALA A 126 -0.40 -6.65 -5.40
CA ALA A 126 -1.07 -7.75 -4.70
C ALA A 126 -0.77 -7.74 -3.20
N HIS A 127 0.47 -7.44 -2.83
CA HIS A 127 0.92 -7.30 -1.45
C HIS A 127 0.28 -6.08 -0.76
N GLU A 128 0.17 -4.95 -1.46
CA GLU A 128 -0.55 -3.77 -0.97
C GLU A 128 -2.02 -4.08 -0.68
N ILE A 129 -2.73 -4.70 -1.64
CA ILE A 129 -4.13 -5.11 -1.49
C ILE A 129 -4.31 -6.08 -0.32
N HIS A 130 -3.43 -7.07 -0.18
CA HIS A 130 -3.47 -8.06 0.90
C HIS A 130 -3.41 -7.40 2.29
N HIS A 131 -2.40 -6.55 2.53
CA HIS A 131 -2.24 -5.90 3.83
C HIS A 131 -3.23 -4.76 4.04
N ARG A 132 -3.66 -4.06 2.99
CA ARG A 132 -4.78 -3.11 3.08
C ARG A 132 -6.04 -3.82 3.57
N GLY A 133 -6.33 -5.00 3.03
CA GLY A 133 -7.41 -5.88 3.50
C GLY A 133 -7.34 -6.15 5.01
N GLN A 134 -6.15 -6.51 5.51
CA GLN A 134 -5.93 -6.70 6.96
C GLN A 134 -6.22 -5.42 7.76
N LEU A 135 -5.73 -4.27 7.29
CA LEU A 135 -5.96 -2.99 7.95
C LEU A 135 -7.45 -2.64 8.03
N THR A 136 -8.26 -2.99 7.02
CA THR A 136 -9.70 -2.70 7.05
C THR A 136 -10.44 -3.37 8.22
N VAL A 137 -9.99 -4.54 8.66
CA VAL A 137 -10.58 -5.27 9.79
C VAL A 137 -10.08 -4.66 11.10
N LEU A 138 -8.77 -4.43 11.20
CA LEU A 138 -8.16 -3.84 12.39
C LEU A 138 -8.70 -2.43 12.68
N MET A 139 -8.88 -1.61 11.64
CA MET A 139 -9.44 -0.27 11.78
C MET A 139 -10.85 -0.31 12.37
N ARG A 140 -11.68 -1.26 11.96
CA ARG A 140 -13.02 -1.44 12.55
C ARG A 140 -12.94 -1.85 14.02
N GLN A 141 -12.02 -2.74 14.36
CA GLN A 141 -11.75 -3.11 15.77
C GLN A 141 -11.28 -1.91 16.60
N ALA A 142 -10.53 -0.99 15.99
CA ALA A 142 -10.10 0.27 16.58
C ALA A 142 -11.17 1.38 16.56
N GLY A 143 -12.39 1.08 16.09
CA GLY A 143 -13.50 2.05 16.02
C GLY A 143 -13.34 3.13 14.94
N LEU A 144 -12.48 2.92 13.95
CA LEU A 144 -12.29 3.86 12.83
C LEU A 144 -13.27 3.55 11.69
N ARG A 145 -13.76 4.62 11.04
CA ARG A 145 -14.46 4.50 9.75
C ARG A 145 -13.48 4.10 8.65
N VAL A 146 -13.81 3.03 7.94
CA VAL A 146 -13.04 2.57 6.78
C VAL A 146 -13.64 3.14 5.50
N PRO A 147 -12.84 3.72 4.59
CA PRO A 147 -13.36 4.22 3.31
C PRO A 147 -13.72 3.07 2.35
N ASP A 148 -14.54 3.38 1.35
CA ASP A 148 -14.77 2.49 0.21
C ASP A 148 -13.48 2.28 -0.62
N MET A 149 -13.38 1.11 -1.26
CA MET A 149 -12.23 0.73 -2.08
C MET A 149 -12.66 0.17 -3.43
N TYR A 150 -13.38 -0.96 -3.42
CA TYR A 150 -13.91 -1.61 -4.62
C TYR A 150 -15.45 -1.61 -4.66
N GLY A 151 -16.07 -0.88 -3.75
CA GLY A 151 -17.50 -0.82 -3.55
C GLY A 151 -17.84 -0.24 -2.18
N PRO A 152 -19.13 0.08 -1.93
CA PRO A 152 -19.56 0.73 -0.70
C PRO A 152 -19.34 -0.16 0.53
N VAL A 153 -18.88 0.42 1.64
CA VAL A 153 -18.84 -0.25 2.95
C VAL A 153 -20.20 -0.21 3.63
N TYR A 154 -20.39 -0.96 4.73
CA TYR A 154 -21.66 -1.02 5.49
C TYR A 154 -22.20 0.38 5.83
N GLU A 155 -21.32 1.27 6.27
CA GLU A 155 -21.61 2.65 6.64
C GLU A 155 -22.15 3.47 5.45
N ASP A 156 -21.62 3.24 4.24
CA ASP A 156 -22.03 3.98 3.04
C ASP A 156 -23.46 3.64 2.61
N TRP A 157 -23.92 2.40 2.83
CA TRP A 157 -25.31 2.00 2.55
C TRP A 157 -26.29 2.75 3.45
N ALA A 158 -25.98 2.83 4.75
CA ALA A 158 -26.76 3.58 5.71
C ALA A 158 -26.80 5.08 5.37
N GLU A 159 -25.65 5.68 5.01
CA GLU A 159 -25.56 7.09 4.59
C GLU A 159 -26.36 7.38 3.31
N ARG A 160 -26.50 6.39 2.42
CA ARG A 160 -27.29 6.47 1.18
C ARG A 160 -28.79 6.22 1.38
N GLY A 161 -29.23 5.89 2.60
CA GLY A 161 -30.62 5.52 2.88
C GLY A 161 -31.04 4.19 2.24
N ILE A 162 -30.08 3.33 1.91
CA ILE A 162 -30.33 1.99 1.34
C ILE A 162 -30.15 0.97 2.46
N ALA A 163 -31.04 -0.03 2.53
CA ALA A 163 -30.89 -1.12 3.49
C ALA A 163 -29.55 -1.83 3.28
N ALA A 164 -28.73 -1.88 4.33
CA ALA A 164 -27.47 -2.61 4.30
C ALA A 164 -27.72 -4.12 4.16
N PRO A 165 -26.76 -4.89 3.59
CA PRO A 165 -26.85 -6.35 3.52
C PRO A 165 -27.09 -6.96 4.91
N VAL A 166 -27.92 -8.01 4.97
CA VAL A 166 -28.14 -8.79 6.19
C VAL A 166 -26.88 -9.61 6.49
N VAL A 167 -26.42 -9.56 7.75
CA VAL A 167 -25.25 -10.31 8.25
C VAL A 167 -25.71 -11.60 8.89
#